data_AF-A0AAV2FP47-F1
#
_entry.id   AF-A0AAV2FP47-F1
#
_cell.length_a   1.000
_cell.length_b   1.000
_cell.length_c   1.000
_cell.angle_alpha   90.00
_cell.angle_beta   90.00
_cell.angle_gamma   90.00
#
_symmetry.space_group_name_H-M   'P 1'
#
loop_
_entity.id
_entity.type
_entity.pdbx_description
1 polymer ?
#
loop_
_entity_poly.entity_id
_entity_poly.type
_entity_poly.pdbx_seq_one_letter_code
_entity_poly.pdbx_strand_id
1 'polypeptide(L)'
;MIACGLEMMYQQGRKEGVESRGSNMETYKDILETSGYFKGLLPGSIEYKRLMEFAEEYYRKSSLALRTSETTSAPVSRIDKILAMPHSADNFKQHKVPPSDDDSLLYGGESELNDALQVRQKEIDQYNAQLRKESKEPEGSGPSLSSANAFVEKVSSFEGAEVPKNRKLGEGEVDLDVDRFIKGMESVMKRYVPESRDGDTESEEQASSSDMEFDESDNEGDIMAPDGDNEDGEDGFSQSYSAALNRELKSTFVGRSFFYDGD
;
A
#
# COMPACT_ATOMS: atom_id res chain seq x y z
N MET A 1 -3.76 -9.96 -23.37
CA MET A 1 -3.56 -10.60 -22.05
C MET A 1 -3.47 -9.51 -20.99
N ILE A 2 -4.58 -9.17 -20.33
CA ILE A 2 -4.61 -8.22 -19.19
C ILE A 2 -5.37 -8.86 -17.98
N ALA A 3 -5.91 -10.07 -18.15
CA ALA A 3 -6.87 -10.68 -17.22
C ALA A 3 -6.25 -11.35 -15.97
N CYS A 4 -4.97 -11.75 -15.99
CA CYS A 4 -4.41 -12.59 -14.93
C CYS A 4 -4.33 -11.89 -13.56
N GLY A 5 -4.07 -10.58 -13.51
CA GLY A 5 -3.89 -9.87 -12.24
C GLY A 5 -5.14 -9.85 -11.36
N LEU A 6 -6.29 -9.53 -11.97
CA LEU A 6 -7.58 -9.48 -11.27
C LEU A 6 -8.00 -10.87 -10.79
N GLU A 7 -7.79 -11.88 -11.63
CA GLU A 7 -8.11 -13.27 -11.30
C GLU A 7 -7.25 -13.78 -10.13
N MET A 8 -5.95 -13.52 -10.14
CA MET A 8 -5.06 -13.87 -9.03
C MET A 8 -5.48 -13.20 -7.72
N MET A 9 -5.77 -11.90 -7.73
CA MET A 9 -6.22 -11.18 -6.54
C MET A 9 -7.57 -11.70 -6.02
N TYR A 10 -8.50 -12.05 -6.91
CA TYR A 10 -9.78 -12.63 -6.51
C TYR A 10 -9.61 -14.02 -5.89
N GLN A 11 -8.80 -14.89 -6.48
CA GLN A 11 -8.54 -16.22 -5.94
C GLN A 11 -7.78 -16.16 -4.61
N GLN A 12 -6.83 -15.23 -4.48
CA GLN A 12 -6.12 -14.96 -3.24
C GLN A 12 -7.08 -14.46 -2.15
N GLY A 13 -7.93 -13.47 -2.45
CA GLY A 13 -8.93 -12.96 -1.51
C GLY A 13 -9.97 -14.01 -1.09
N ARG A 14 -10.28 -14.99 -1.95
CA ARG A 14 -11.13 -16.13 -1.58
C ARG A 14 -10.45 -17.10 -0.62
N LYS A 15 -9.14 -17.34 -0.79
CA LYS A 15 -8.36 -18.17 0.14
C LYS A 15 -8.16 -17.45 1.47
N GLU A 16 -7.79 -16.18 1.43
CA GLU A 16 -7.64 -15.34 2.62
C GLU A 16 -8.95 -15.15 3.38
N GLY A 17 -10.10 -15.02 2.74
CA GLY A 17 -11.39 -14.98 3.47
C GLY A 17 -11.66 -16.25 4.28
N VAL A 18 -11.08 -17.39 3.90
CA VAL A 18 -11.17 -18.68 4.59
C VAL A 18 -10.05 -18.83 5.63
N GLU A 19 -8.83 -18.37 5.34
CA GLU A 19 -7.63 -18.50 6.18
C GLU A 19 -7.47 -17.37 7.23
N SER A 20 -7.85 -16.14 6.90
CA SER A 20 -7.92 -14.96 7.79
C SER A 20 -8.86 -15.18 8.98
N ARG A 21 -9.86 -16.04 8.77
CA ARG A 21 -10.78 -16.47 9.82
C ARG A 21 -10.08 -17.31 10.90
N GLY A 22 -9.01 -18.02 10.54
CA GLY A 22 -8.09 -18.69 11.46
C GLY A 22 -7.07 -17.73 12.03
N SER A 23 -6.35 -16.99 11.17
CA SER A 23 -5.21 -16.17 11.61
C SER A 23 -5.56 -15.09 12.64
N ASN A 24 -6.72 -14.44 12.51
CA ASN A 24 -7.16 -13.43 13.48
C ASN A 24 -7.60 -14.06 14.82
N MET A 25 -8.07 -15.31 14.79
CA MET A 25 -8.44 -16.09 15.97
C MET A 25 -7.19 -16.60 16.69
N GLU A 26 -6.19 -17.09 15.95
CA GLU A 26 -4.87 -17.43 16.51
C GLU A 26 -4.24 -16.21 17.20
N THR A 27 -4.25 -15.04 16.56
CA THR A 27 -3.71 -13.80 17.16
C THR A 27 -4.48 -13.41 18.42
N TYR A 28 -5.81 -13.53 18.41
CA TYR A 28 -6.64 -13.27 19.58
C TYR A 28 -6.36 -14.25 20.73
N LYS A 29 -6.10 -15.52 20.41
CA LYS A 29 -5.69 -16.53 21.38
C LYS A 29 -4.35 -16.20 22.02
N ASP A 30 -3.36 -15.76 21.23
CA ASP A 30 -2.05 -15.34 21.76
C ASP A 30 -2.18 -14.16 22.72
N ILE A 31 -3.09 -13.21 22.43
CA ILE A 31 -3.41 -12.08 23.32
C ILE A 31 -4.06 -12.56 24.63
N LEU A 32 -4.94 -13.56 24.58
CA LEU A 32 -5.54 -14.16 25.79
C LEU A 32 -4.49 -14.88 26.64
N GLU A 33 -3.55 -15.57 26.02
CA GLU A 33 -2.48 -16.27 26.72
C GLU A 33 -1.51 -15.30 27.39
N THR A 34 -1.09 -14.24 26.67
CA THR A 34 -0.22 -13.18 27.21
C THR A 34 -0.88 -12.32 28.28
N SER A 35 -2.19 -12.03 28.16
CA SER A 35 -2.96 -11.31 29.20
C SER A 35 -3.20 -12.16 30.46
N GLY A 36 -2.85 -13.44 30.44
CA GLY A 36 -3.01 -14.33 31.59
C GLY A 36 -4.45 -14.80 31.80
N TYR A 37 -5.30 -14.75 30.76
CA TYR A 37 -6.69 -15.21 30.83
C TYR A 37 -6.81 -16.68 31.27
N PHE A 38 -5.83 -17.50 30.92
CA PHE A 38 -5.75 -18.92 31.28
C PHE A 38 -4.76 -19.22 32.42
N LYS A 39 -4.32 -18.21 33.19
CA LYS A 39 -3.27 -18.36 34.19
C LYS A 39 -3.64 -19.40 35.26
N GLY A 40 -2.78 -20.41 35.42
CA GLY A 40 -2.99 -21.50 36.39
C GLY A 40 -3.89 -22.64 35.89
N LEU A 41 -4.39 -22.56 34.65
CA LEU A 41 -5.14 -23.63 34.01
C LEU A 41 -4.23 -24.40 33.06
N LEU A 42 -4.26 -25.74 33.15
CA LEU A 42 -3.54 -26.59 32.20
C LEU A 42 -4.24 -26.56 30.83
N PRO A 43 -3.49 -26.42 29.72
CA PRO A 43 -4.04 -26.55 28.37
C PRO A 43 -4.81 -27.86 28.23
N GLY A 44 -6.07 -27.77 27.81
CA GLY A 44 -6.94 -28.95 27.63
C GLY A 44 -7.75 -29.39 28.86
N SER A 45 -7.57 -28.76 30.03
CA SER A 45 -8.48 -28.90 31.17
C SER A 45 -9.93 -28.55 30.78
N ILE A 46 -10.92 -29.10 31.49
CA ILE A 46 -12.35 -28.82 31.26
C ILE A 46 -12.63 -27.32 31.39
N GLU A 47 -12.06 -26.68 32.42
CA GLU A 47 -12.22 -25.24 32.64
C GLU A 47 -11.48 -24.42 31.58
N TYR A 48 -10.31 -24.87 31.11
CA TYR A 48 -9.59 -24.21 30.02
C TYR A 48 -10.42 -24.24 28.73
N LYS A 49 -10.99 -25.40 28.37
CA LYS A 49 -11.85 -25.54 27.19
C LYS A 49 -13.10 -24.67 27.28
N ARG A 50 -13.73 -24.64 28.46
CA ARG A 50 -14.91 -23.79 28.70
C ARG A 50 -14.60 -22.30 28.56
N LEU A 51 -13.50 -21.83 29.13
CA LEU A 51 -13.06 -20.44 28.97
C LEU A 51 -12.70 -20.12 27.52
N MET A 52 -12.05 -21.07 26.83
CA MET A 52 -11.71 -20.93 25.42
C MET A 52 -12.98 -20.73 24.58
N GLU A 53 -13.95 -21.65 24.68
CA GLU A 53 -15.24 -21.57 23.99
C GLU A 53 -15.96 -20.24 24.24
N PHE A 54 -15.96 -19.77 25.49
CA PHE A 54 -16.54 -18.47 25.86
C PHE A 54 -15.82 -17.30 25.19
N ALA A 55 -14.48 -17.34 25.14
CA ALA A 55 -13.69 -16.32 24.48
C ALA A 55 -13.89 -16.34 22.95
N GLU A 56 -13.99 -17.52 22.32
CA GLU A 56 -14.29 -17.61 20.88
C GLU A 56 -15.68 -17.04 20.57
N GLU A 57 -16.67 -17.34 21.41
CA GLU A 57 -18.01 -16.77 21.27
C GLU A 57 -17.99 -15.25 21.43
N TYR A 58 -17.25 -14.73 22.40
CA TYR A 58 -17.10 -13.31 22.63
C TYR A 58 -16.43 -12.63 21.42
N TYR A 59 -15.36 -13.21 20.91
CA TYR A 59 -14.67 -12.76 19.70
C TYR A 59 -15.61 -12.70 18.50
N ARG A 60 -16.38 -13.78 18.27
CA ARG A 60 -17.35 -13.88 17.17
C ARG A 60 -18.49 -12.86 17.29
N LYS A 61 -18.90 -12.54 18.52
CA LYS A 61 -19.93 -11.52 18.81
C LYS A 61 -19.36 -10.10 18.81
N SER A 62 -18.03 -9.95 18.93
CA SER A 62 -17.39 -8.65 18.94
C SER A 62 -17.56 -7.97 17.57
N SER A 63 -17.97 -6.70 17.60
CA SER A 63 -18.23 -5.91 16.40
C SER A 63 -16.97 -5.72 15.53
N LEU A 64 -15.78 -5.81 16.12
CA LEU A 64 -14.51 -5.63 15.43
C LEU A 64 -14.18 -6.81 14.51
N ALA A 65 -14.44 -8.06 14.94
CA ALA A 65 -14.23 -9.25 14.11
C ALA A 65 -15.20 -9.27 12.91
N LEU A 66 -16.45 -8.83 13.12
CA LEU A 66 -17.44 -8.70 12.06
C LEU A 66 -17.10 -7.56 11.09
N ARG A 67 -16.70 -6.39 11.59
CA ARG A 67 -16.40 -5.23 10.73
C ARG A 67 -15.17 -5.43 9.86
N THR A 68 -14.11 -6.01 10.41
CA THR A 68 -12.85 -6.25 9.67
C THR A 68 -13.02 -7.34 8.61
N SER A 69 -13.69 -8.44 8.95
CA SER A 69 -14.01 -9.52 7.99
C SER A 69 -14.97 -9.04 6.90
N GLU A 70 -15.98 -8.22 7.23
CA GLU A 70 -16.90 -7.67 6.24
C GLU A 70 -16.17 -6.71 5.27
N THR A 71 -15.32 -5.81 5.78
CA THR A 71 -14.58 -4.88 4.90
C THR A 71 -13.59 -5.57 3.96
N THR A 72 -12.93 -6.64 4.43
CA THR A 72 -11.93 -7.38 3.65
C THR A 72 -12.57 -8.35 2.66
N SER A 73 -13.72 -8.95 3.01
CA SER A 73 -14.45 -9.87 2.13
C SER A 73 -15.47 -9.18 1.19
N ALA A 74 -15.81 -7.91 1.43
CA ALA A 74 -16.78 -7.16 0.63
C ALA A 74 -16.45 -7.11 -0.89
N PRO A 75 -15.19 -6.84 -1.33
CA PRO A 75 -14.87 -6.81 -2.75
C PRO A 75 -15.05 -8.18 -3.43
N VAL A 76 -14.61 -9.26 -2.77
CA VAL A 76 -14.74 -10.64 -3.26
C VAL A 76 -16.20 -11.04 -3.35
N SER A 77 -16.98 -10.76 -2.30
CA SER A 77 -18.43 -11.02 -2.27
C SER A 77 -19.19 -10.23 -3.34
N ARG A 78 -18.71 -9.01 -3.65
CA ARG A 78 -19.28 -8.20 -4.72
C ARG A 78 -19.02 -8.81 -6.09
N ILE A 79 -17.81 -9.33 -6.32
CA ILE A 79 -17.47 -10.05 -7.56
C ILE A 79 -18.35 -11.29 -7.70
N ASP A 80 -18.49 -12.11 -6.64
CA ASP A 80 -19.36 -13.29 -6.65
C ASP A 80 -20.80 -12.94 -7.01
N LYS A 81 -21.32 -11.85 -6.42
CA LYS A 81 -22.65 -11.35 -6.73
C LYS A 81 -22.79 -10.94 -8.20
N ILE A 82 -21.77 -10.28 -8.77
CA ILE A 82 -21.77 -9.88 -10.19
C ILE A 82 -21.73 -11.11 -11.10
N LEU A 83 -20.89 -12.10 -10.78
CA LEU A 83 -20.77 -13.33 -11.55
C LEU A 83 -22.04 -14.20 -11.48
N ALA A 84 -22.76 -14.15 -10.35
CA ALA A 84 -24.04 -14.83 -10.19
C ALA A 84 -25.20 -14.14 -10.91
N MET A 85 -25.05 -12.89 -11.36
CA MET A 85 -26.11 -12.20 -12.11
C MET A 85 -26.24 -12.82 -13.51
N PRO A 86 -27.48 -13.06 -13.99
CA PRO A 86 -27.70 -13.55 -15.33
C PRO A 86 -27.21 -12.49 -16.34
N HIS A 87 -26.25 -12.88 -17.16
CA HIS A 87 -25.71 -12.05 -18.23
C HIS A 87 -26.19 -12.57 -19.58
N SER A 88 -26.61 -11.65 -20.46
CA SER A 88 -26.92 -11.94 -21.86
C SER A 88 -25.99 -11.12 -22.74
N ALA A 89 -25.64 -11.65 -23.92
CA ALA A 89 -24.93 -10.89 -24.95
C ALA A 89 -25.69 -9.62 -25.34
N ASP A 90 -27.02 -9.59 -25.19
CA ASP A 90 -27.85 -8.40 -25.42
C ASP A 90 -27.58 -7.26 -24.44
N ASN A 91 -27.07 -7.54 -23.22
CA ASN A 91 -26.69 -6.51 -22.25
C ASN A 91 -25.47 -5.68 -22.73
N PHE A 92 -24.70 -6.22 -23.69
CA PHE A 92 -23.54 -5.57 -24.28
C PHE A 92 -23.82 -4.99 -25.66
N LYS A 93 -25.04 -5.18 -26.19
CA LYS A 93 -25.42 -4.59 -27.46
C LYS A 93 -25.67 -3.11 -27.26
N GLN A 94 -24.71 -2.32 -27.76
CA GLN A 94 -24.89 -0.92 -28.15
C GLN A 94 -25.40 0.00 -27.03
N HIS A 95 -24.54 0.26 -26.03
CA HIS A 95 -24.46 1.66 -25.62
C HIS A 95 -24.03 2.44 -26.87
N LYS A 96 -24.77 3.50 -27.21
CA LYS A 96 -24.35 4.46 -28.24
C LYS A 96 -23.01 5.00 -27.80
N VAL A 97 -21.94 4.39 -28.28
CA VAL A 97 -20.60 4.94 -28.11
C VAL A 97 -20.66 6.32 -28.75
N PRO A 98 -20.18 7.36 -28.07
CA PRO A 98 -20.03 8.66 -28.70
C PRO A 98 -19.33 8.47 -30.06
N PRO A 99 -19.67 9.29 -31.07
CA PRO A 99 -18.96 9.25 -32.34
C PRO A 99 -17.44 9.33 -32.10
N SER A 100 -16.66 8.76 -33.02
CA SER A 100 -15.20 8.57 -32.87
C SER A 100 -14.40 9.84 -32.53
N ASP A 101 -15.00 11.03 -32.69
CA ASP A 101 -14.49 12.35 -32.30
C ASP A 101 -15.59 13.13 -31.58
N ASP A 102 -15.95 12.73 -30.36
CA ASP A 102 -16.80 13.55 -29.48
C ASP A 102 -15.93 14.50 -28.65
N ASP A 103 -15.62 15.66 -29.24
CA ASP A 103 -14.87 16.74 -28.59
C ASP A 103 -15.70 17.48 -27.51
N SER A 104 -16.85 16.94 -27.07
CA SER A 104 -17.65 17.56 -26.01
C SER A 104 -16.86 17.80 -24.71
N LEU A 105 -15.83 16.98 -24.43
CA LEU A 105 -14.90 17.21 -23.32
C LEU A 105 -14.05 18.48 -23.50
N LEU A 106 -13.73 18.86 -24.75
CA LEU A 106 -12.92 20.04 -25.06
C LEU A 106 -13.72 21.34 -24.96
N TYR A 107 -15.03 21.31 -25.26
CA TYR A 107 -15.88 22.49 -25.33
C TYR A 107 -16.86 22.67 -24.15
N GLY A 108 -16.82 21.78 -23.15
CA GLY A 108 -17.70 21.83 -21.97
C GLY A 108 -17.00 21.66 -20.62
N GLY A 109 -15.72 21.31 -20.61
CA GLY A 109 -14.97 21.04 -19.38
C GLY A 109 -14.78 22.28 -18.50
N GLU A 110 -14.68 23.47 -19.08
CA GLU A 110 -14.53 24.72 -18.33
C GLU A 110 -15.80 25.09 -17.55
N SER A 111 -16.97 24.81 -18.11
CA SER A 111 -18.25 25.04 -17.43
C SER A 111 -18.44 24.04 -16.30
N GLU A 112 -18.18 22.75 -16.57
CA GLU A 112 -18.28 21.69 -15.56
C GLU A 112 -17.30 21.95 -14.39
N LEU A 113 -16.06 22.35 -14.70
CA LEU A 113 -15.07 22.71 -13.69
C LEU A 113 -15.53 23.92 -12.86
N ASN A 114 -16.08 24.95 -13.50
CA ASN A 114 -16.56 26.13 -12.80
C ASN A 114 -17.75 25.80 -11.88
N ASP A 115 -18.65 24.93 -12.32
CA ASP A 115 -19.77 24.45 -11.51
C ASP A 115 -19.27 23.66 -10.29
N ALA A 116 -18.31 22.75 -10.49
CA ALA A 116 -17.70 22.00 -9.41
C ALA A 116 -16.97 22.90 -8.40
N LEU A 117 -16.24 23.91 -8.87
CA LEU A 117 -15.57 24.90 -8.01
C LEU A 117 -16.58 25.71 -7.20
N GLN A 118 -17.70 26.13 -7.79
CA GLN A 118 -18.75 26.84 -7.06
C GLN A 118 -19.42 25.96 -6.00
N VAL A 119 -19.66 24.68 -6.28
CA VAL A 119 -20.17 23.72 -5.29
C VAL A 119 -19.21 23.63 -4.11
N ARG A 120 -17.92 23.42 -4.38
CA ARG A 120 -16.89 23.33 -3.34
C ARG A 120 -16.78 24.60 -2.51
N GLN A 121 -16.83 25.78 -3.15
CA GLN A 121 -16.81 27.05 -2.42
C GLN A 121 -18.00 27.16 -1.48
N LYS A 122 -19.21 26.78 -1.93
CA LYS A 122 -20.41 26.78 -1.08
C LYS A 122 -20.28 25.81 0.10
N GLU A 123 -19.70 24.63 -0.10
CA GLU A 123 -19.43 23.67 0.97
C GLU A 123 -18.46 24.25 2.02
N ILE A 124 -17.36 24.86 1.56
CA ILE A 124 -16.38 25.52 2.42
C ILE A 124 -17.03 26.67 3.21
N ASP A 125 -17.84 27.50 2.55
CA ASP A 125 -18.53 28.62 3.17
C ASP A 125 -19.54 28.14 4.22
N GLN A 126 -20.27 27.05 3.95
CA GLN A 126 -21.18 26.42 4.90
C GLN A 126 -20.44 25.89 6.13
N TYR A 127 -19.34 25.17 5.92
CA TYR A 127 -18.50 24.66 6.99
C TYR A 127 -17.93 25.80 7.85
N ASN A 128 -17.38 26.83 7.21
CA ASN A 128 -16.87 28.01 7.91
C ASN A 128 -17.97 28.77 8.67
N ALA A 129 -19.19 28.83 8.13
CA ALA A 129 -20.32 29.43 8.81
C ALA A 129 -20.78 28.61 10.03
N GLN A 130 -20.70 27.28 9.97
CA GLN A 130 -20.94 26.41 11.14
C GLN A 130 -19.88 26.66 12.22
N LEU A 131 -18.60 26.67 11.83
CA LEU A 131 -17.49 26.93 12.75
C LEU A 131 -17.62 28.30 13.45
N ARG A 132 -18.03 29.34 12.70
CA ARG A 132 -18.27 30.69 13.24
C ARG A 132 -19.51 30.81 14.14
N LYS A 133 -20.48 29.91 14.00
CA LYS A 133 -21.65 29.83 14.90
C LYS A 133 -21.28 29.10 16.20
N GLU A 134 -20.47 28.06 16.10
CA GLU A 134 -19.92 27.33 17.25
C GLU A 134 -18.94 28.18 18.07
N SER A 135 -18.25 29.14 17.44
CA SER A 135 -17.33 30.06 18.13
C SER A 135 -18.00 31.29 18.79
N LYS A 136 -19.33 31.29 18.98
CA LYS A 136 -20.05 32.36 19.71
C LYS A 136 -20.49 31.99 21.14
N GLU A 137 -20.11 30.82 21.64
CA GLU A 137 -20.11 30.52 23.08
C GLU A 137 -18.72 30.75 23.70
N PRO A 138 -18.62 31.19 24.97
CA PRO A 138 -17.35 31.58 25.56
C PRO A 138 -16.49 30.36 25.89
N GLU A 139 -15.20 30.46 25.53
CA GLU A 139 -14.05 29.67 26.00
C GLU A 139 -14.31 28.21 26.42
N GLY A 140 -14.00 27.29 25.50
CA GLY A 140 -13.97 25.86 25.79
C GLY A 140 -13.26 25.06 24.69
N SER A 141 -11.93 25.16 24.61
CA SER A 141 -11.01 24.15 24.04
C SER A 141 -11.46 23.43 22.74
N GLY A 142 -11.53 24.16 21.62
CA GLY A 142 -11.34 23.56 20.29
C GLY A 142 -9.85 23.59 19.88
N PRO A 143 -9.37 22.65 19.04
CA PRO A 143 -7.94 22.59 18.68
C PRO A 143 -7.52 23.90 18.02
N SER A 144 -6.53 24.56 18.63
CA SER A 144 -6.09 25.89 18.21
C SER A 144 -5.59 25.87 16.76
N LEU A 145 -6.38 26.45 15.86
CA LEU A 145 -5.99 26.77 14.47
C LEU A 145 -4.72 27.63 14.42
N SER A 146 -4.31 28.25 15.53
CA SER A 146 -3.03 28.95 15.63
C SER A 146 -1.83 28.06 15.32
N SER A 147 -1.89 26.77 15.66
CA SER A 147 -0.80 25.81 15.39
C SER A 147 -0.69 25.45 13.91
N ALA A 148 -1.84 25.30 13.23
CA ALA A 148 -1.89 25.06 11.79
C ALA A 148 -1.46 26.31 11.00
N ASN A 149 -1.88 27.51 11.43
CA ASN A 149 -1.45 28.76 10.81
C ASN A 149 0.05 29.00 10.99
N ALA A 150 0.61 28.70 12.17
CA ALA A 150 2.06 28.77 12.41
C ALA A 150 2.87 27.76 11.57
N PHE A 151 2.27 26.62 11.20
CA PHE A 151 2.87 25.66 10.27
C PHE A 151 2.81 26.16 8.81
N VAL A 152 1.68 26.75 8.39
CA VAL A 152 1.52 27.34 7.04
C VAL A 152 2.42 28.56 6.84
N GLU A 153 2.61 29.37 7.87
CA GLU A 153 3.53 30.52 7.86
C GLU A 153 5.01 30.11 7.98
N LYS A 154 5.29 28.86 8.36
CA LYS A 154 6.67 28.33 8.43
C LYS A 154 7.16 28.05 7.02
N VAL A 155 7.66 29.09 6.36
CA VAL A 155 8.43 28.96 5.13
C VAL A 155 9.67 28.13 5.43
N SER A 156 9.75 26.94 4.83
CA SER A 156 10.91 26.07 4.91
C SER A 156 12.15 26.84 4.47
N SER A 157 13.07 27.11 5.40
CA SER A 157 14.38 27.70 5.11
C SER A 157 15.39 26.67 4.61
N PHE A 158 14.96 25.44 4.33
CA PHE A 158 15.82 24.38 3.82
C PHE A 158 15.95 24.51 2.30
N GLU A 159 17.06 25.10 1.86
CA GLU A 159 17.51 25.03 0.47
C GLU A 159 17.61 23.55 0.09
N GLY A 160 16.95 23.14 -0.99
CA GLY A 160 16.84 21.74 -1.38
C GLY A 160 18.21 21.12 -1.70
N ALA A 161 18.22 19.86 -2.11
CA ALA A 161 19.41 19.21 -2.66
C ALA A 161 19.76 19.81 -4.03
N GLU A 162 20.24 21.05 -4.05
CA GLU A 162 20.85 21.65 -5.23
C GLU A 162 22.13 20.88 -5.55
N VAL A 163 22.37 20.64 -6.84
CA VAL A 163 23.64 20.10 -7.31
C VAL A 163 24.77 20.96 -6.73
N PRO A 164 25.79 20.37 -6.05
CA PRO A 164 26.86 21.13 -5.45
C PRO A 164 27.47 22.10 -6.48
N LYS A 165 27.48 23.41 -6.16
CA LYS A 165 28.00 24.50 -7.00
C LYS A 165 29.50 24.32 -7.34
N ASN A 166 30.14 23.33 -6.71
CA ASN A 166 31.51 22.86 -6.85
C ASN A 166 31.68 21.65 -7.78
N ARG A 167 30.73 21.37 -8.68
CA ARG A 167 31.06 20.64 -9.91
C ARG A 167 32.02 21.50 -10.73
N LYS A 168 33.33 21.28 -10.56
CA LYS A 168 34.34 21.76 -11.49
C LYS A 168 33.95 21.25 -12.88
N LEU A 169 33.39 22.12 -13.70
CA LEU A 169 32.99 21.86 -15.08
C LEU A 169 34.20 21.66 -16.03
N GLY A 170 35.36 21.28 -15.50
CA GLY A 170 36.65 21.31 -16.19
C GLY A 170 37.68 20.26 -15.76
N GLU A 171 37.32 19.27 -14.93
CA GLU A 171 38.19 18.10 -14.67
C GLU A 171 37.37 16.83 -14.89
N GLY A 172 37.41 16.33 -16.13
CA GLY A 172 36.73 15.12 -16.57
C GLY A 172 35.49 15.43 -17.39
N GLU A 173 35.68 15.93 -18.61
CA GLU A 173 34.70 15.74 -19.67
C GLU A 173 34.38 14.24 -19.70
N VAL A 174 33.14 13.88 -19.36
CA VAL A 174 32.71 12.48 -19.38
C VAL A 174 32.62 12.10 -20.85
N ASP A 175 33.73 11.59 -21.39
CA ASP A 175 33.78 11.02 -22.72
C ASP A 175 33.01 9.69 -22.70
N LEU A 176 31.79 9.74 -23.24
CA LEU A 176 30.96 8.56 -23.38
C LEU A 176 31.48 7.77 -24.58
N ASP A 177 32.34 6.79 -24.30
CA ASP A 177 32.80 5.82 -25.28
C ASP A 177 31.61 4.91 -25.68
N VAL A 178 30.92 5.32 -26.73
CA VAL A 178 29.74 4.63 -27.30
C VAL A 178 30.11 3.23 -27.75
N ASP A 179 31.32 3.02 -28.27
CA ASP A 179 31.78 1.71 -28.74
C ASP A 179 31.97 0.76 -27.56
N ARG A 180 32.51 1.23 -26.44
CA ARG A 180 32.62 0.44 -25.20
C ARG A 180 31.26 0.14 -24.59
N PHE A 181 30.32 1.09 -24.64
CA PHE A 181 28.95 0.88 -24.18
C PHE A 181 28.24 -0.20 -25.00
N ILE A 182 28.27 -0.10 -26.34
CA ILE A 182 27.66 -1.08 -27.24
C ILE A 182 28.32 -2.46 -27.08
N LYS A 183 29.65 -2.52 -26.95
CA LYS A 183 30.36 -3.79 -26.70
C LYS A 183 30.00 -4.42 -25.36
N GLY A 184 29.76 -3.62 -24.32
CA GLY A 184 29.24 -4.09 -23.04
C GLY A 184 27.84 -4.68 -23.18
N MET A 185 26.97 -4.00 -23.92
CA MET A 185 25.61 -4.47 -24.21
C MET A 185 25.62 -5.76 -25.04
N GLU A 186 26.44 -5.85 -26.09
CA GLU A 186 26.63 -7.07 -26.88
C GLU A 186 27.17 -8.23 -26.03
N SER A 187 28.07 -7.97 -25.08
CA SER A 187 28.57 -9.01 -24.18
C SER A 187 27.50 -9.54 -23.22
N VAL A 188 26.55 -8.71 -22.81
CA VAL A 188 25.40 -9.12 -22.00
C VAL A 188 24.40 -9.88 -22.86
N MET A 189 24.17 -9.44 -24.10
CA MET A 189 23.22 -10.08 -25.03
C MET A 189 23.76 -11.38 -25.65
N LYS A 190 25.06 -11.53 -25.88
CA LYS A 190 25.69 -12.75 -26.41
C LYS A 190 25.57 -13.97 -25.50
N ARG A 191 25.19 -13.80 -24.22
CA ARG A 191 24.86 -14.94 -23.36
C ARG A 191 23.56 -15.65 -23.76
N TYR A 192 22.78 -15.09 -24.69
CA TYR A 192 21.49 -15.64 -25.13
C TYR A 192 21.53 -16.33 -26.51
N VAL A 193 22.69 -16.42 -27.18
CA VAL A 193 22.80 -17.09 -28.48
C VAL A 193 23.81 -18.23 -28.38
N PRO A 194 23.38 -19.50 -28.30
CA PRO A 194 24.30 -20.62 -28.45
C PRO A 194 24.75 -20.69 -29.91
N GLU A 195 26.07 -20.57 -30.15
CA GLU A 195 26.69 -20.78 -31.46
C GLU A 195 26.35 -22.18 -31.97
N SER A 196 25.48 -22.24 -32.99
CA SER A 196 25.17 -23.46 -33.71
C SER A 196 25.78 -23.36 -35.11
N ARG A 197 26.57 -24.39 -35.43
CA ARG A 197 27.37 -24.56 -36.65
C ARG A 197 26.48 -24.78 -37.88
N ASP A 198 26.97 -24.26 -39.01
CA ASP A 198 26.81 -24.72 -40.40
C ASP A 198 25.49 -25.41 -40.80
N GLY A 199 24.69 -24.71 -41.62
CA GLY A 199 23.64 -25.31 -42.43
C GLY A 199 22.77 -24.27 -43.14
N ASP A 200 23.05 -24.05 -44.44
CA ASP A 200 22.14 -23.37 -45.37
C ASP A 200 20.76 -24.04 -45.33
N THR A 201 19.73 -23.32 -44.90
CA THR A 201 18.35 -23.54 -45.37
C THR A 201 17.49 -22.33 -45.04
N GLU A 202 17.02 -21.66 -46.09
CA GLU A 202 15.99 -20.64 -46.02
C GLU A 202 14.67 -21.35 -45.65
N SER A 203 14.17 -21.13 -44.44
CA SER A 203 12.84 -21.59 -44.04
C SER A 203 12.31 -20.77 -42.88
N GLU A 204 11.01 -20.55 -42.96
CA GLU A 204 10.23 -19.53 -42.28
C GLU A 204 10.29 -19.57 -40.74
N GLU A 205 10.04 -18.39 -40.17
CA GLU A 205 10.01 -18.03 -38.77
C GLU A 205 9.08 -18.94 -37.93
N GLN A 206 9.58 -20.09 -37.52
CA GLN A 206 9.06 -20.82 -36.35
C GLN A 206 9.81 -20.32 -35.11
N ALA A 207 9.28 -19.26 -34.49
CA ALA A 207 9.68 -18.89 -33.14
C ALA A 207 9.14 -19.95 -32.16
N SER A 208 10.10 -20.77 -31.74
CA SER A 208 10.04 -21.88 -30.81
C SER A 208 9.35 -21.53 -29.49
N SER A 209 8.48 -22.44 -29.04
CA SER A 209 7.85 -22.46 -27.72
C SER A 209 8.87 -22.71 -26.62
N SER A 210 9.08 -21.76 -25.71
CA SER A 210 9.77 -22.04 -24.45
C SER A 210 8.75 -22.48 -23.39
N ASP A 211 8.70 -23.79 -23.21
CA ASP A 211 8.14 -24.48 -22.06
C ASP A 211 8.91 -24.05 -20.81
N MET A 212 8.23 -23.47 -19.82
CA MET A 212 8.83 -23.23 -18.51
C MET A 212 8.53 -24.43 -17.63
N GLU A 213 9.34 -25.49 -17.78
CA GLU A 213 9.44 -26.52 -16.77
C GLU A 213 10.10 -25.90 -15.52
N PHE A 214 9.26 -25.56 -14.54
CA PHE A 214 9.70 -25.16 -13.21
C PHE A 214 10.17 -26.41 -12.47
N ASP A 215 11.49 -26.60 -12.44
CA ASP A 215 12.17 -27.62 -11.65
C ASP A 215 12.06 -27.26 -10.16
N GLU A 216 11.15 -27.95 -9.46
CA GLU A 216 11.14 -28.01 -8.00
C GLU A 216 12.37 -28.80 -7.52
N SER A 217 13.46 -28.08 -7.22
CA SER A 217 14.50 -28.61 -6.35
C SER A 217 14.45 -27.89 -5.00
N ASP A 218 13.94 -28.62 -4.00
CA ASP A 218 14.16 -28.33 -2.58
C ASP A 218 15.67 -28.36 -2.31
N ASN A 219 16.29 -27.18 -2.26
CA ASN A 219 17.66 -27.04 -1.75
C ASN A 219 17.62 -26.21 -0.46
N GLU A 220 17.43 -26.94 0.62
CA GLU A 220 17.84 -26.61 1.98
C GLU A 220 19.34 -26.25 2.03
N GLY A 221 19.64 -25.00 1.70
CA GLY A 221 20.97 -24.41 1.68
C GLY A 221 21.09 -23.27 2.69
N ASP A 222 21.74 -23.59 3.81
CA ASP A 222 22.26 -22.73 4.86
C ASP A 222 22.78 -21.37 4.33
N ILE A 223 22.02 -20.28 4.56
CA ILE A 223 22.47 -18.92 4.28
C ILE A 223 23.35 -18.46 5.44
N MET A 224 24.64 -18.73 5.32
CA MET A 224 25.70 -18.04 6.04
C MET A 224 25.52 -16.52 5.91
N ALA A 225 25.23 -15.88 7.04
CA ALA A 225 25.31 -14.43 7.18
C ALA A 225 26.76 -13.99 6.89
N PRO A 226 26.98 -12.96 6.04
CA PRO A 226 28.27 -12.31 6.03
C PRO A 226 28.41 -11.51 7.32
N ASP A 227 29.22 -12.03 8.24
CA ASP A 227 29.84 -11.29 9.33
C ASP A 227 30.60 -10.10 8.74
N GLY A 228 29.93 -8.94 8.76
CA GLY A 228 30.47 -7.64 8.41
C GLY A 228 30.39 -6.73 9.64
N ASP A 229 31.35 -6.95 10.54
CA ASP A 229 31.70 -6.10 11.68
C ASP A 229 31.76 -4.62 11.22
N ASN A 230 30.69 -3.87 11.50
CA ASN A 230 30.69 -2.41 11.42
C ASN A 230 30.26 -1.90 12.79
N GLU A 231 31.29 -1.51 13.54
CA GLU A 231 31.23 -0.78 14.80
C GLU A 231 30.24 0.39 14.73
N ASP A 232 29.26 0.37 15.62
CA ASP A 232 28.91 1.45 16.55
C ASP A 232 28.92 2.90 16.00
N GLY A 233 28.37 3.09 14.80
CA GLY A 233 27.94 4.40 14.32
C GLY A 233 26.55 4.69 14.85
N GLU A 234 26.47 5.21 16.08
CA GLU A 234 25.23 5.67 16.71
C GLU A 234 24.31 6.34 15.69
N ASP A 235 23.10 5.79 15.55
CA ASP A 235 21.99 6.39 14.79
C ASP A 235 21.44 7.64 15.53
N GLY A 236 22.33 8.44 16.12
CA GLY A 236 22.04 9.62 16.91
C GLY A 236 21.31 10.68 16.11
N PHE A 237 21.50 10.70 14.78
CA PHE A 237 20.69 11.52 13.89
C PHE A 237 19.23 11.07 13.87
N SER A 238 18.95 9.79 13.64
CA SER A 238 17.57 9.29 13.59
C SER A 238 16.91 9.32 14.97
N GLN A 239 17.67 9.11 16.05
CA GLN A 239 17.16 9.27 17.41
C GLN A 239 16.85 10.74 17.72
N SER A 240 17.72 11.68 17.34
CA SER A 240 17.48 13.12 17.52
C SER A 240 16.30 13.61 16.69
N TYR A 241 16.19 13.16 15.44
CA TYR A 241 15.09 13.45 14.54
C TYR A 241 13.76 12.91 15.10
N SER A 242 13.75 11.65 15.56
CA SER A 242 12.58 11.02 16.17
C SER A 242 12.20 11.70 17.48
N ALA A 243 13.17 12.10 18.30
CA ALA A 243 12.92 12.84 19.54
C ALA A 243 12.34 14.24 19.28
N ALA A 244 12.85 14.95 18.27
CA ALA A 244 12.33 16.25 17.85
C ALA A 244 10.89 16.15 17.32
N LEU A 245 10.62 15.18 16.43
CA LEU A 245 9.29 14.90 15.92
C LEU A 245 8.32 14.54 17.05
N ASN A 246 8.69 13.62 17.94
CA ASN A 246 7.84 13.24 19.07
C ASN A 246 7.58 14.42 20.01
N ARG A 247 8.56 15.30 20.24
CA ARG A 247 8.38 16.51 21.04
C ARG A 247 7.37 17.48 20.42
N GLU A 248 7.43 17.69 19.11
CA GLU A 248 6.47 18.55 18.39
C GLU A 248 5.06 17.92 18.38
N LEU A 249 4.98 16.61 18.13
CA LEU A 249 3.73 15.88 18.03
C LEU A 249 2.99 15.76 19.36
N LYS A 250 3.67 15.79 20.51
CA LYS A 250 3.05 15.71 21.86
C LYS A 250 1.93 16.74 22.10
N SER A 251 2.01 17.92 21.49
CA SER A 251 0.96 18.96 21.63
C SER A 251 -0.20 18.78 20.64
N THR A 252 -0.01 17.98 19.60
CA THR A 252 -1.00 17.72 18.55
C THR A 252 -1.99 16.62 18.98
N PHE A 253 -3.08 16.50 18.24
CA PHE A 253 -4.03 15.40 18.43
C PHE A 253 -3.36 14.03 18.19
N VAL A 254 -2.47 13.94 17.19
CA VAL A 254 -1.73 12.71 16.82
C VAL A 254 -0.85 12.22 17.97
N GLY A 255 -0.17 13.12 18.70
CA GLY A 255 0.61 12.71 19.87
C GLY A 255 -0.25 12.23 21.03
N ARG A 256 -1.42 12.85 21.24
CA ARG A 256 -2.33 12.49 22.35
C ARG A 256 -3.05 11.16 22.13
N SER A 257 -3.30 10.75 20.89
CA SER A 257 -3.95 9.48 20.59
C SER A 257 -3.12 8.24 20.97
N PHE A 258 -1.81 8.38 21.19
CA PHE A 258 -0.92 7.27 21.56
C PHE A 258 -0.69 7.13 23.08
N PHE A 259 -1.21 8.03 23.92
CA PHE A 259 -1.04 7.97 25.39
C PHE A 259 -2.26 7.39 26.12
N TYR A 260 -3.25 6.86 25.41
CA TYR A 260 -4.33 6.07 26.01
C TYR A 260 -3.94 4.59 26.00
N ASP A 261 -3.06 4.20 26.92
CA ASP A 261 -2.90 2.82 27.36
C ASP A 261 -2.36 2.82 28.80
N GLY A 262 -3.14 2.23 29.72
CA GLY A 262 -2.66 1.74 31.01
C GLY A 262 -2.88 2.64 32.23
N ASP A 263 -4.10 2.62 32.78
CA ASP A 263 -4.33 2.53 34.23
C ASP A 263 -5.43 1.50 34.49
#